data_AF-A0A531KR79-F1
#
_entry.id   AF-A0A531KR79-F1
#
_cell.length_a   1.000
_cell.length_b   1.000
_cell.length_c   1.000
_cell.angle_alpha   90.00
_cell.angle_beta   90.00
_cell.angle_gamma   90.00
#
_symmetry.space_group_name_H-M   'P 1'
#
loop_
_entity.id
_entity.type
_entity.pdbx_description
1 polymer ?
#
loop_
_entity_poly.entity_id
_entity_poly.type
_entity_poly.pdbx_seq_one_letter_code
_entity_poly.pdbx_strand_id
1 'polypeptide(L)'
;AFASLKLLVALNVLFFLSFLVIALLAAGQARAETPRTDQVCAGADMLSALQKDDPAAYRKIETEAAATPNGKGLLWKLEKAGERPSFLFGTMHMTDPRVTTLPPAAQKAFDAADTVVIETTEVLDKQKMMAAFLKEPELMMFTDSTTLSSLLSPDDAAAVNKALDARGIPPASVAKMKPWMLSTMVALPACELARQAGGTLVLDIKLAEDARASGKAVDGLETVADQLRAMASLPLAFHMKGLVDTLKLGDRVNDVNETMIV
;
A
#
# COMPACT_ATOMS: atom_id res chain seq x y z
N ALA A 1 51.83 -27.74 -13.65
CA ALA A 1 50.60 -28.07 -12.90
C ALA A 1 50.49 -27.28 -11.59
N PHE A 2 51.44 -27.41 -10.66
CA PHE A 2 51.39 -26.72 -9.36
C PHE A 2 51.45 -25.18 -9.41
N ALA A 3 52.23 -24.59 -10.33
CA ALA A 3 52.31 -23.14 -10.48
C ALA A 3 50.99 -22.52 -10.99
N SER A 4 50.35 -23.19 -11.95
CA SER A 4 49.05 -22.78 -12.51
C SER A 4 47.93 -22.86 -11.48
N LEU A 5 47.94 -23.89 -10.62
CA LEU A 5 46.97 -24.03 -9.54
C LEU A 5 47.14 -22.95 -8.46
N LYS A 6 48.39 -22.63 -8.09
CA LYS A 6 48.70 -21.52 -7.16
C LYS A 6 48.27 -20.17 -7.71
N LEU A 7 48.46 -19.93 -9.01
CA LEU A 7 48.02 -18.71 -9.68
C LEU A 7 46.49 -18.60 -9.69
N LEU A 8 45.77 -19.69 -9.95
CA LEU A 8 44.31 -19.72 -9.94
C LEU A 8 43.75 -19.43 -8.53
N VAL A 9 44.36 -20.02 -7.49
CA VAL A 9 43.99 -19.74 -6.10
C VAL A 9 44.25 -18.27 -5.75
N ALA A 10 45.41 -17.72 -6.14
CA ALA A 10 45.72 -16.32 -5.90
C ALA A 10 44.73 -15.37 -6.57
N LEU A 11 44.33 -15.65 -7.83
CA LEU A 11 43.33 -14.88 -8.57
C LEU A 11 41.94 -14.93 -7.91
N ASN A 12 41.49 -16.11 -7.46
CA ASN A 12 40.20 -16.26 -6.78
C ASN A 12 40.19 -15.56 -5.41
N VAL A 13 41.30 -15.62 -4.66
CA VAL A 13 41.44 -14.89 -3.40
C VAL A 13 41.43 -13.38 -3.65
N LEU A 14 42.12 -12.90 -4.69
CA LEU A 14 42.13 -11.49 -5.05
C LEU A 14 40.73 -11.00 -5.44
N PHE A 15 39.99 -11.80 -6.21
CA PHE A 15 38.62 -11.52 -6.62
C PHE A 15 37.65 -11.50 -5.42
N PHE A 16 37.80 -12.45 -4.49
CA PHE A 16 36.99 -12.49 -3.29
C PHE A 16 37.26 -11.29 -2.37
N LEU A 17 38.52 -10.91 -2.21
CA LEU A 17 38.92 -9.73 -1.43
C LEU A 17 38.44 -8.43 -2.08
N SER A 18 38.54 -8.29 -3.41
CA SER A 18 38.03 -7.11 -4.10
C SER A 18 36.51 -7.02 -4.02
N PHE A 19 35.80 -8.15 -4.15
CA PHE A 19 34.35 -8.21 -3.92
C PHE A 19 33.97 -7.79 -2.50
N LEU A 20 34.68 -8.29 -1.47
CA LEU A 20 34.45 -7.90 -0.08
C LEU A 20 34.68 -6.41 0.16
N VAL A 21 35.74 -5.82 -0.40
CA VAL A 21 36.02 -4.38 -0.29
C VAL A 21 34.92 -3.55 -0.95
N ILE A 22 34.47 -3.94 -2.15
CA ILE A 22 33.37 -3.26 -2.85
C ILE A 22 32.06 -3.41 -2.05
N ALA A 23 31.76 -4.60 -1.53
CA ALA A 23 30.58 -4.84 -0.70
C ALA A 23 30.60 -4.01 0.60
N LEU A 24 31.76 -3.88 1.25
CA LEU A 24 31.95 -3.05 2.45
C LEU A 24 31.81 -1.55 2.15
N LEU A 25 32.35 -1.08 1.02
CA LEU A 25 32.20 0.31 0.58
C LEU A 25 30.74 0.63 0.18
N ALA A 26 30.05 -0.32 -0.46
CA ALA A 26 28.62 -0.19 -0.78
C ALA A 26 27.74 -0.23 0.48
N ALA A 27 28.07 -1.06 1.46
CA ALA A 27 27.37 -1.12 2.75
C ALA A 27 27.56 0.16 3.58
N GLY A 28 28.69 0.86 3.45
CA GLY A 28 28.92 2.15 4.11
C GLY A 28 28.10 3.33 3.54
N GLN A 29 27.54 3.18 2.33
CA GLN A 29 26.64 4.14 1.69
C GLN A 29 25.16 3.83 1.97
N ALA A 30 24.85 2.63 2.48
CA ALA A 30 23.51 2.30 2.92
C ALA A 30 23.20 3.06 4.20
N ARG A 31 22.53 4.21 4.05
CA ARG A 31 21.87 4.86 5.17
C ARG A 31 20.73 3.94 5.62
N ALA A 32 21.03 3.06 6.57
CA ALA A 32 20.00 2.50 7.43
C ALA A 32 19.51 3.64 8.33
N GLU A 33 18.65 4.50 7.79
CA GLU A 33 17.80 5.31 8.64
C GLU A 33 16.93 4.33 9.40
N THR A 34 17.21 4.19 10.69
CA THR A 34 16.34 3.46 11.62
C THR A 34 14.98 4.11 11.49
N PRO A 35 13.91 3.38 11.12
CA PRO A 35 12.58 3.96 10.99
C PRO A 35 12.24 4.60 12.33
N ARG A 36 12.16 5.93 12.34
CA ARG A 36 11.72 6.67 13.51
C ARG A 36 10.25 6.32 13.72
N THR A 37 9.96 5.52 14.74
CA THR A 37 8.59 5.13 15.12
C THR A 37 7.75 6.30 15.63
N ASP A 38 8.38 7.47 15.80
CA ASP A 38 7.81 8.76 16.14
C ASP A 38 7.58 9.69 14.93
N GLN A 39 7.81 9.22 13.69
CA GLN A 39 7.58 10.01 12.49
C GLN A 39 6.07 10.20 12.28
N VAL A 40 5.54 11.32 12.79
CA VAL A 40 4.16 11.74 12.54
C VAL A 40 3.95 11.78 11.03
N CYS A 41 2.95 11.05 10.55
CA CYS A 41 2.46 11.21 9.20
C CYS A 41 1.83 12.59 9.06
N ALA A 42 2.67 13.58 8.79
CA ALA A 42 2.26 14.97 8.68
C ALA A 42 1.71 15.23 7.28
N GLY A 43 0.43 15.60 7.22
CA GLY A 43 -0.22 16.21 6.07
C GLY A 43 -1.08 17.37 6.54
N ALA A 44 -1.52 18.20 5.61
CA ALA A 44 -2.52 19.22 5.85
C ALA A 44 -3.87 18.79 5.25
N ASP A 45 -4.96 19.02 5.99
CA ASP A 45 -6.31 18.87 5.46
C ASP A 45 -6.54 19.86 4.30
N MET A 46 -6.68 19.30 3.10
CA MET A 46 -6.88 20.03 1.88
C MET A 46 -8.27 20.68 1.82
N LEU A 47 -9.29 20.14 2.48
CA LEU A 47 -10.63 20.74 2.49
C LEU A 47 -10.65 22.01 3.34
N SER A 48 -9.97 22.01 4.49
CA SER A 48 -9.76 23.21 5.31
C SER A 48 -9.01 24.32 4.57
N ALA A 49 -8.01 23.95 3.75
CA ALA A 49 -7.31 24.92 2.90
C ALA A 49 -8.23 25.43 1.79
N LEU A 50 -8.92 24.54 1.08
CA LEU A 50 -9.84 24.87 -0.01
C LEU A 50 -10.97 25.80 0.45
N GLN A 51 -11.50 25.59 1.65
CA GLN A 51 -12.54 26.45 2.21
C GLN A 51 -12.07 27.92 2.33
N LYS A 52 -10.79 28.16 2.58
CA LYS A 52 -10.20 29.50 2.70
C LYS A 52 -9.83 30.07 1.33
N ASP A 53 -9.19 29.26 0.51
CA ASP A 53 -8.58 29.70 -0.75
C ASP A 53 -9.58 29.77 -1.91
N ASP A 54 -10.53 28.83 -1.97
CA ASP A 54 -11.63 28.80 -2.94
C ASP A 54 -12.96 28.34 -2.28
N PRO A 55 -13.65 29.26 -1.57
CA PRO A 55 -14.92 28.95 -0.92
C PRO A 55 -16.02 28.50 -1.89
N ALA A 56 -15.91 28.85 -3.18
CA ALA A 56 -16.91 28.45 -4.18
C ALA A 56 -16.73 26.98 -4.57
N ALA A 57 -15.49 26.55 -4.83
CA ALA A 57 -15.17 25.15 -5.07
C ALA A 57 -15.49 24.27 -3.86
N TYR A 58 -15.14 24.72 -2.65
CA TYR A 58 -15.49 24.02 -1.41
C TYR A 58 -17.01 23.80 -1.29
N ARG A 59 -17.83 24.85 -1.46
CA ARG A 59 -19.29 24.72 -1.41
C ARG A 59 -19.86 23.78 -2.47
N LYS A 60 -19.24 23.74 -3.65
CA LYS A 60 -19.65 22.81 -4.72
C LYS A 60 -19.42 21.36 -4.28
N ILE A 61 -18.23 21.04 -3.76
CA ILE A 61 -17.88 19.70 -3.26
C ILE A 61 -18.82 19.31 -2.12
N GLU A 62 -19.04 20.19 -1.15
CA GLU A 62 -19.96 19.93 -0.03
C GLU A 62 -21.40 19.67 -0.50
N THR A 63 -21.87 20.40 -1.53
CA THR A 63 -23.21 20.19 -2.10
C THR A 63 -23.33 18.83 -2.78
N GLU A 64 -22.30 18.42 -3.54
CA GLU A 64 -22.25 17.10 -4.19
C GLU A 64 -22.15 15.97 -3.15
N ALA A 65 -21.32 16.14 -2.12
CA ALA A 65 -21.20 15.18 -1.02
C ALA A 65 -22.50 15.03 -0.24
N ALA A 66 -23.18 16.14 0.08
CA ALA A 66 -24.47 16.14 0.77
C ALA A 66 -25.60 15.48 -0.04
N ALA A 67 -25.48 15.44 -1.37
CA ALA A 67 -26.43 14.73 -2.23
C ALA A 67 -26.24 13.21 -2.23
N THR A 68 -25.13 12.70 -1.66
CA THR A 68 -24.85 11.26 -1.59
C THR A 68 -25.71 10.61 -0.49
N PRO A 69 -26.64 9.69 -0.83
CA PRO A 69 -27.48 9.03 0.17
C PRO A 69 -26.62 8.34 1.23
N ASN A 70 -26.90 8.61 2.51
CA ASN A 70 -26.17 8.04 3.64
C ASN A 70 -24.64 8.31 3.62
N GLY A 71 -24.17 9.37 2.96
CA GLY A 71 -22.74 9.67 2.76
C GLY A 71 -21.89 9.93 4.01
N LYS A 72 -22.48 9.83 5.21
CA LYS A 72 -21.78 9.96 6.51
C LYS A 72 -21.66 8.62 7.27
N GLY A 73 -22.27 7.55 6.76
CA GLY A 73 -22.35 6.26 7.45
C GLY A 73 -21.11 5.41 7.23
N LEU A 74 -20.35 5.14 8.30
CA LEU A 74 -19.23 4.18 8.28
C LEU A 74 -19.63 2.78 8.77
N LEU A 75 -20.71 2.68 9.56
CA LEU A 75 -21.25 1.44 10.08
C LEU A 75 -22.68 1.23 9.58
N TRP A 76 -22.91 0.08 8.97
CA TRP A 76 -24.19 -0.33 8.43
C TRP A 76 -24.68 -1.56 9.16
N LYS A 77 -25.95 -1.56 9.55
CA LYS A 77 -26.62 -2.72 10.13
C LYS A 77 -27.49 -3.37 9.05
N LEU A 78 -27.24 -4.65 8.79
CA LEU A 78 -28.00 -5.45 7.85
C LEU A 78 -28.98 -6.31 8.65
N GLU A 79 -30.27 -6.15 8.37
CA GLU A 79 -31.34 -6.86 9.07
C GLU A 79 -32.25 -7.60 8.09
N LYS A 80 -32.65 -8.79 8.49
CA LYS A 80 -33.66 -9.59 7.80
C LYS A 80 -34.54 -10.24 8.85
N ALA A 81 -35.86 -10.23 8.63
CA ALA A 81 -36.81 -10.80 9.58
C ALA A 81 -36.50 -12.29 9.84
N GLY A 82 -36.40 -12.66 11.12
CA GLY A 82 -36.05 -14.01 11.54
C GLY A 82 -34.53 -14.30 11.60
N GLU A 83 -33.69 -13.38 11.15
CA GLU A 83 -32.23 -13.51 11.18
C GLU A 83 -31.60 -12.61 12.22
N ARG A 84 -30.43 -13.01 12.74
CA ARG A 84 -29.60 -12.12 13.56
C ARG A 84 -28.99 -11.03 12.67
N PRO A 85 -28.86 -9.79 13.16
CA PRO A 85 -28.30 -8.71 12.35
C PRO A 85 -26.82 -8.97 12.04
N SER A 86 -26.40 -8.55 10.85
CA SER A 86 -24.99 -8.43 10.49
C SER A 86 -24.59 -6.97 10.41
N PHE A 87 -23.29 -6.71 10.41
CA PHE A 87 -22.76 -5.35 10.35
C PHE A 87 -21.70 -5.25 9.26
N LEU A 88 -21.72 -4.16 8.51
CA LEU A 88 -20.69 -3.80 7.55
C LEU A 88 -20.04 -2.50 8.02
N PHE A 89 -18.74 -2.55 8.27
CA PHE A 89 -17.94 -1.41 8.69
C PHE A 89 -16.85 -1.14 7.65
N GLY A 90 -16.76 0.10 7.17
CA GLY A 90 -15.70 0.50 6.24
C GLY A 90 -14.37 0.65 6.97
N THR A 91 -13.33 -0.04 6.49
CA THR A 91 -11.96 0.11 6.97
C THR A 91 -11.13 0.92 5.98
N MET A 92 -9.94 1.33 6.40
CA MET A 92 -8.91 1.89 5.53
C MET A 92 -7.57 1.26 5.93
N HIS A 93 -6.74 0.89 4.96
CA HIS A 93 -5.43 0.27 5.20
C HIS A 93 -4.37 1.27 5.68
N MET A 94 -4.69 1.98 6.77
CA MET A 94 -3.84 2.94 7.45
C MET A 94 -3.63 2.51 8.90
N THR A 95 -2.42 2.74 9.40
CA THR A 95 -2.07 2.47 10.80
C THR A 95 -2.43 3.64 11.73
N ASP A 96 -2.90 4.78 11.21
CA ASP A 96 -3.29 5.96 12.00
C ASP A 96 -4.24 5.60 13.17
N PRO A 97 -3.96 6.01 14.42
CA PRO A 97 -4.85 5.76 15.56
C PRO A 97 -6.29 6.25 15.35
N ARG A 98 -6.51 7.32 14.59
CA ARG A 98 -7.84 7.84 14.23
C ARG A 98 -8.63 6.87 13.36
N VAL A 99 -7.93 6.02 12.60
CA VAL A 99 -8.50 4.98 11.74
C VAL A 99 -8.63 3.67 12.49
N THR A 100 -7.59 3.29 13.24
CA THR A 100 -7.51 1.98 13.93
C THR A 100 -8.30 1.91 15.23
N THR A 101 -8.83 3.04 15.72
CA THR A 101 -9.74 3.09 16.86
C THR A 101 -11.19 2.99 16.39
N LEU A 102 -11.87 1.90 16.72
CA LEU A 102 -13.28 1.74 16.38
C LEU A 102 -14.15 2.79 17.11
N PRO A 103 -15.09 3.44 16.41
CA PRO A 103 -16.14 4.20 17.06
C PRO A 103 -16.96 3.31 18.01
N PRO A 104 -17.55 3.84 19.11
CA PRO A 104 -18.24 3.03 20.11
C PRO A 104 -19.33 2.11 19.55
N ALA A 105 -20.06 2.54 18.52
CA ALA A 105 -21.09 1.72 17.87
C ALA A 105 -20.48 0.54 17.11
N ALA A 106 -19.34 0.73 16.43
CA ALA A 106 -18.63 -0.33 15.72
C ALA A 106 -17.98 -1.31 16.70
N GLN A 107 -17.39 -0.80 17.80
CA GLN A 107 -16.85 -1.66 18.86
C GLN A 107 -17.94 -2.55 19.45
N LYS A 108 -19.12 -2.00 19.77
CA LYS A 108 -20.25 -2.79 20.26
C LYS A 108 -20.71 -3.87 19.27
N ALA A 109 -20.72 -3.55 17.97
CA ALA A 109 -21.07 -4.51 16.93
C ALA A 109 -20.03 -5.64 16.83
N PHE A 110 -18.73 -5.28 16.87
CA PHE A 110 -17.61 -6.23 16.89
C PHE A 110 -17.67 -7.16 18.11
N ASP A 111 -17.89 -6.60 19.30
CA ASP A 111 -17.95 -7.37 20.55
C ASP A 111 -19.09 -8.40 20.52
N ALA A 112 -20.25 -8.01 19.97
CA ALA A 112 -21.44 -8.84 19.86
C ALA A 112 -21.42 -9.85 18.70
N ALA A 113 -20.46 -9.73 17.76
CA ALA A 113 -20.36 -10.63 16.61
C ALA A 113 -19.68 -11.95 16.99
N ASP A 114 -20.20 -13.07 16.46
CA ASP A 114 -19.56 -14.39 16.59
C ASP A 114 -18.48 -14.62 15.52
N THR A 115 -18.63 -13.94 14.38
CA THR A 115 -17.78 -14.08 13.19
C THR A 115 -17.37 -12.70 12.68
N VAL A 116 -16.09 -12.56 12.36
CA VAL A 116 -15.53 -11.39 11.67
C VAL A 116 -15.12 -11.82 10.27
N VAL A 117 -15.65 -11.12 9.27
CA VAL A 117 -15.30 -11.37 7.86
C VAL A 117 -14.51 -10.17 7.35
N ILE A 118 -13.29 -10.41 6.89
CA ILE A 118 -12.43 -9.40 6.25
C ILE A 118 -12.38 -9.67 4.74
N GLU A 119 -11.71 -8.81 3.97
CA GLU A 119 -11.59 -9.02 2.51
C GLU A 119 -10.91 -10.36 2.21
N THR A 120 -9.72 -10.59 2.75
CA THR A 120 -9.03 -11.88 2.57
C THR A 120 -8.32 -12.30 3.85
N THR A 121 -8.43 -13.57 4.23
CA THR A 121 -7.68 -14.12 5.38
C THR A 121 -6.25 -14.50 5.02
N GLU A 122 -5.90 -14.49 3.74
CA GLU A 122 -4.55 -14.82 3.27
C GLU A 122 -3.54 -13.77 3.73
N VAL A 123 -3.94 -12.51 3.96
CA VAL A 123 -3.07 -11.46 4.54
C VAL A 123 -2.54 -11.80 5.93
N LEU A 124 -3.20 -12.71 6.64
CA LEU A 124 -2.78 -13.21 7.95
C LEU A 124 -1.69 -14.29 7.83
N ASP A 125 -1.37 -14.72 6.60
CA ASP A 125 -0.39 -15.77 6.29
C ASP A 125 0.51 -15.33 5.12
N LYS A 126 1.70 -14.85 5.47
CA LYS A 126 2.69 -14.38 4.48
C LYS A 126 3.04 -15.44 3.42
N GLN A 127 3.01 -16.73 3.77
CA GLN A 127 3.33 -17.80 2.81
C GLN A 127 2.22 -17.95 1.77
N LYS A 128 0.96 -17.87 2.19
CA LYS A 128 -0.20 -17.89 1.26
C LYS A 128 -0.21 -16.66 0.35
N MET A 129 0.05 -15.47 0.90
CA MET A 129 0.20 -14.24 0.09
C MET A 129 1.27 -14.42 -1.00
N MET A 130 2.47 -14.87 -0.61
CA MET A 130 3.56 -15.06 -1.57
C MET A 130 3.24 -16.14 -2.60
N ALA A 131 2.58 -17.23 -2.20
CA ALA A 131 2.14 -18.27 -3.13
C ALA A 131 1.12 -17.73 -4.15
N ALA A 132 0.16 -16.91 -3.72
CA ALA A 132 -0.80 -16.27 -4.61
C ALA A 132 -0.10 -15.35 -5.64
N PHE A 133 0.89 -14.58 -5.18
CA PHE A 133 1.69 -13.69 -6.03
C PHE A 133 2.52 -14.42 -7.08
N LEU A 134 3.06 -15.60 -6.75
CA LEU A 134 3.87 -16.40 -7.66
C LEU A 134 3.05 -17.23 -8.65
N LYS A 135 1.76 -17.47 -8.36
CA LYS A 135 0.89 -18.30 -9.19
C LYS A 135 0.51 -17.63 -10.51
N GLU A 136 0.23 -16.32 -10.46
CA GLU A 136 -0.22 -15.50 -11.60
C GLU A 136 0.59 -14.18 -11.66
N PRO A 137 1.93 -14.27 -11.89
CA PRO A 137 2.82 -13.10 -11.84
C PRO A 137 2.46 -12.04 -12.89
N GLU A 138 1.82 -12.42 -13.99
CA GLU A 138 1.34 -11.54 -15.04
C GLU A 138 0.25 -10.57 -14.57
N LEU A 139 -0.43 -10.82 -13.45
CA LEU A 139 -1.41 -9.87 -12.90
C LEU A 139 -0.73 -8.60 -12.36
N MET A 140 0.52 -8.73 -11.91
CA MET A 140 1.29 -7.64 -11.28
C MET A 140 2.47 -7.18 -12.13
N MET A 141 2.98 -8.02 -13.03
CA MET A 141 4.18 -7.76 -13.82
C MET A 141 3.91 -7.92 -15.32
N PHE A 142 4.65 -7.18 -16.14
CA PHE A 142 4.79 -7.46 -17.56
C PHE A 142 5.72 -8.67 -17.76
N THR A 143 5.23 -9.69 -18.43
CA THR A 143 5.96 -10.94 -18.71
C THR A 143 6.53 -11.00 -20.13
N ASP A 144 6.26 -9.98 -20.95
CA ASP A 144 6.77 -9.79 -22.31
C ASP A 144 7.91 -8.75 -22.33
N SER A 145 8.19 -8.15 -23.49
CA SER A 145 9.20 -7.09 -23.62
C SER A 145 8.73 -5.73 -23.08
N THR A 146 7.45 -5.56 -22.76
CA THR A 146 6.88 -4.29 -22.29
C THR A 146 7.55 -3.84 -21.00
N THR A 147 7.81 -2.54 -20.88
CA THR A 147 8.27 -1.91 -19.64
C THR A 147 7.39 -0.72 -19.31
N LEU A 148 7.37 -0.30 -18.05
CA LEU A 148 6.67 0.91 -17.64
C LEU A 148 7.12 2.13 -18.48
N SER A 149 8.42 2.28 -18.71
CA SER A 149 8.98 3.37 -19.51
C SER A 149 8.53 3.35 -20.99
N SER A 150 8.28 2.18 -21.58
CA SER A 150 7.80 2.10 -22.96
C SER A 150 6.36 2.60 -23.15
N LEU A 151 5.62 2.80 -22.06
CA LEU A 151 4.21 3.22 -22.07
C LEU A 151 4.04 4.71 -21.71
N LEU A 152 5.10 5.39 -21.32
CA LEU A 152 5.05 6.78 -20.84
C LEU A 152 5.38 7.77 -21.96
N SER A 153 4.70 8.91 -21.97
CA SER A 153 5.16 10.07 -22.73
C SER A 153 6.50 10.57 -22.17
N PRO A 154 7.31 11.34 -22.92
CA PRO A 154 8.55 11.92 -22.41
C PRO A 154 8.36 12.72 -21.11
N ASP A 155 7.27 13.50 -21.02
CA ASP A 155 6.96 14.32 -19.86
C ASP A 155 6.57 13.46 -18.65
N ASP A 156 5.74 12.43 -18.86
CA ASP A 156 5.35 11.52 -17.79
C ASP A 156 6.54 10.66 -17.33
N ALA A 157 7.44 10.26 -18.23
CA ALA A 157 8.66 9.55 -17.89
C ALA A 157 9.58 10.40 -17.00
N ALA A 158 9.72 11.70 -17.28
CA ALA A 158 10.47 12.61 -16.43
C ALA A 158 9.83 12.76 -15.04
N ALA A 159 8.50 12.91 -14.97
CA ALA A 159 7.78 12.99 -13.70
C ALA A 159 7.90 11.70 -12.88
N VAL A 160 7.77 10.54 -13.52
CA VAL A 160 7.90 9.22 -12.90
C VAL A 160 9.30 9.01 -12.35
N ASN A 161 10.34 9.23 -13.15
CA ASN A 161 11.72 9.05 -12.70
C ASN A 161 12.05 9.96 -11.52
N LYS A 162 11.64 11.24 -11.57
CA LYS A 162 11.83 12.17 -10.45
C LYS A 162 11.16 11.68 -9.16
N ALA A 163 9.92 11.18 -9.26
CA ALA A 163 9.16 10.70 -8.11
C ALA A 163 9.74 9.38 -7.53
N LEU A 164 10.23 8.49 -8.39
CA LEU A 164 10.94 7.27 -7.98
C LEU A 164 12.26 7.63 -7.28
N ASP A 165 13.04 8.55 -7.83
CA ASP A 165 14.32 9.02 -7.26
C ASP A 165 14.10 9.66 -5.88
N ALA A 166 13.06 10.49 -5.71
CA ALA A 166 12.71 11.10 -4.42
C ALA A 166 12.40 10.06 -3.32
N ARG A 167 11.99 8.86 -3.72
CA ARG A 167 11.68 7.73 -2.82
C ARG A 167 12.82 6.71 -2.74
N GLY A 168 13.94 6.96 -3.42
CA GLY A 168 15.07 6.03 -3.47
C GLY A 168 14.78 4.72 -4.20
N ILE A 169 13.80 4.71 -5.11
CA ILE A 169 13.39 3.52 -5.87
C ILE A 169 14.10 3.54 -7.24
N PRO A 170 15.03 2.62 -7.53
CA PRO A 170 15.68 2.58 -8.84
C PRO A 170 14.68 2.26 -9.96
N PRO A 171 14.61 3.02 -11.07
CA PRO A 171 13.65 2.72 -12.16
C PRO A 171 13.76 1.29 -12.72
N ALA A 172 14.96 0.72 -12.71
CA ALA A 172 15.20 -0.66 -13.14
C ALA A 172 14.51 -1.71 -12.25
N SER A 173 14.31 -1.46 -10.95
CA SER A 173 13.67 -2.42 -10.04
C SER A 173 12.16 -2.52 -10.25
N VAL A 174 11.54 -1.49 -10.82
CA VAL A 174 10.10 -1.42 -11.11
C VAL A 174 9.79 -1.47 -12.61
N ALA A 175 10.78 -1.66 -13.47
CA ALA A 175 10.63 -1.58 -14.93
C ALA A 175 9.58 -2.54 -15.50
N LYS A 176 9.43 -3.73 -14.89
CA LYS A 176 8.44 -4.75 -15.26
C LYS A 176 7.17 -4.70 -14.43
N MET A 177 7.09 -3.84 -13.41
CA MET A 177 5.91 -3.71 -12.57
C MET A 177 4.77 -3.06 -13.36
N LYS A 178 3.56 -3.61 -13.25
CA LYS A 178 2.37 -2.99 -13.85
C LYS A 178 2.04 -1.68 -13.14
N PRO A 179 1.46 -0.69 -13.85
CA PRO A 179 1.31 0.67 -13.31
C PRO A 179 0.44 0.75 -12.05
N TRP A 180 -0.57 -0.11 -11.93
CA TRP A 180 -1.44 -0.14 -10.75
C TRP A 180 -0.69 -0.54 -9.48
N MET A 181 0.26 -1.47 -9.59
CA MET A 181 1.08 -1.91 -8.45
C MET A 181 2.06 -0.81 -8.02
N LEU A 182 2.61 -0.08 -8.99
CA LEU A 182 3.43 1.09 -8.65
C LEU A 182 2.57 2.19 -8.01
N SER A 183 1.34 2.39 -8.49
CA SER A 183 0.40 3.37 -7.94
C SER A 183 0.06 3.07 -6.48
N THR A 184 -0.24 1.82 -6.14
CA THR A 184 -0.51 1.42 -4.75
C THR A 184 0.71 1.62 -3.86
N MET A 185 1.91 1.28 -4.33
CA MET A 185 3.15 1.53 -3.59
C MET A 185 3.40 3.03 -3.37
N VAL A 186 3.09 3.87 -4.37
CA VAL A 186 3.35 5.31 -4.25
C VAL A 186 2.24 6.12 -3.58
N ALA A 187 1.04 5.57 -3.44
CA ALA A 187 -0.09 6.22 -2.78
C ALA A 187 0.07 6.31 -1.25
N LEU A 188 0.93 5.48 -0.66
CA LEU A 188 1.21 5.50 0.78
C LEU A 188 2.31 6.52 1.14
N PRO A 189 2.11 7.34 2.19
CA PRO A 189 3.16 8.14 2.79
C PRO A 189 4.34 7.29 3.27
N ALA A 190 5.57 7.82 3.19
CA ALA A 190 6.77 7.10 3.63
C ALA A 190 6.73 6.72 5.13
N CYS A 191 6.13 7.58 5.97
CA CYS A 191 5.92 7.30 7.39
C CYS A 191 4.97 6.10 7.61
N GLU A 192 3.92 5.95 6.77
CA GLU A 192 2.96 4.86 6.88
C GLU A 192 3.63 3.54 6.51
N LEU A 193 4.43 3.53 5.44
CA LEU A 193 5.28 2.40 5.08
C LEU A 193 6.23 2.01 6.23
N ALA A 194 6.84 3.00 6.90
CA ALA A 194 7.71 2.79 8.05
C ALA A 194 6.96 2.18 9.26
N ARG A 195 5.74 2.65 9.55
CA ARG A 195 4.92 2.12 10.66
C ARG A 195 4.48 0.68 10.41
N GLN A 196 4.06 0.37 9.19
CA GLN A 196 3.71 -1.00 8.78
C GLN A 196 4.94 -1.92 8.80
N ALA A 197 6.09 -1.47 8.32
CA ALA A 197 7.35 -2.22 8.40
C ALA A 197 7.80 -2.45 9.86
N GLY A 198 7.48 -1.50 10.76
CA GLY A 198 7.67 -1.62 12.20
C GLY A 198 6.67 -2.55 12.91
N GLY A 199 5.72 -3.14 12.18
CA GLY A 199 4.73 -4.09 12.72
C GLY A 199 3.46 -3.45 13.25
N THR A 200 3.23 -2.16 13.01
CA THR A 200 1.93 -1.54 13.33
C THR A 200 0.89 -2.09 12.35
N LEU A 201 -0.24 -2.58 12.89
CA LEU A 201 -1.28 -3.20 12.09
C LEU A 201 -2.30 -2.16 11.61
N VAL A 202 -2.75 -2.33 10.37
CA VAL A 202 -3.96 -1.68 9.83
C VAL A 202 -5.21 -2.29 10.46
N LEU A 203 -6.33 -1.56 10.42
CA LEU A 203 -7.53 -1.91 11.19
C LEU A 203 -8.08 -3.29 10.86
N ASP A 204 -8.15 -3.67 9.60
CA ASP A 204 -8.68 -4.97 9.14
C ASP A 204 -7.88 -6.16 9.70
N ILE A 205 -6.54 -6.09 9.67
CA ILE A 205 -5.68 -7.12 10.27
C ILE A 205 -5.85 -7.13 11.79
N LYS A 206 -5.88 -5.94 12.42
CA LYS A 206 -6.09 -5.82 13.86
C LYS A 206 -7.40 -6.49 14.30
N LEU A 207 -8.51 -6.22 13.61
CA LEU A 207 -9.82 -6.82 13.91
C LEU A 207 -9.80 -8.34 13.77
N ALA A 208 -9.11 -8.86 12.75
CA ALA A 208 -8.98 -10.30 12.56
C ALA A 208 -8.14 -10.97 13.65
N GLU A 209 -7.05 -10.35 14.08
CA GLU A 209 -6.23 -10.85 15.19
C GLU A 209 -6.98 -10.78 16.53
N ASP A 210 -7.64 -9.66 16.82
CA ASP A 210 -8.46 -9.48 18.03
C ASP A 210 -9.64 -10.48 18.07
N ALA A 211 -10.24 -10.77 16.90
CA ALA A 211 -11.29 -11.78 16.77
C ALA A 211 -10.77 -13.18 17.08
N ARG A 212 -9.62 -13.58 16.51
CA ARG A 212 -8.98 -14.86 16.84
C ARG A 212 -8.62 -14.97 18.31
N ALA A 213 -8.06 -13.91 18.90
CA ALA A 213 -7.68 -13.87 20.30
C ALA A 213 -8.89 -13.98 21.24
N SER A 214 -10.06 -13.49 20.82
CA SER A 214 -11.33 -13.58 21.56
C SER A 214 -12.16 -14.83 21.24
N GLY A 215 -11.63 -15.77 20.44
CA GLY A 215 -12.29 -17.02 20.11
C GLY A 215 -13.43 -16.90 19.07
N LYS A 216 -13.51 -15.77 18.37
CA LYS A 216 -14.46 -15.55 17.27
C LYS A 216 -13.98 -16.28 16.01
N ALA A 217 -14.92 -16.65 15.14
CA ALA A 217 -14.58 -17.14 13.81
C ALA A 217 -14.05 -15.98 12.94
N VAL A 218 -13.08 -16.26 12.07
CA VAL A 218 -12.56 -15.29 11.10
C VAL A 218 -12.60 -15.89 9.71
N ASP A 219 -13.22 -15.17 8.77
CA ASP A 219 -13.38 -15.60 7.37
C ASP A 219 -13.02 -14.47 6.39
N GLY A 220 -12.88 -14.82 5.11
CA GLY A 220 -12.55 -13.90 4.02
C GLY A 220 -13.68 -13.83 3.00
N LEU A 221 -13.96 -12.64 2.47
CA LEU A 221 -14.89 -12.47 1.34
C LEU A 221 -14.31 -13.00 0.03
N GLU A 222 -12.98 -12.96 -0.12
CA GLU A 222 -12.27 -13.27 -1.35
C GLU A 222 -10.85 -13.81 -1.11
N THR A 223 -10.23 -14.31 -2.18
CA THR A 223 -8.80 -14.67 -2.19
C THR A 223 -7.97 -13.51 -2.73
N VAL A 224 -6.67 -13.51 -2.43
CA VAL A 224 -5.73 -12.55 -3.02
C VAL A 224 -5.73 -12.65 -4.54
N ALA A 225 -5.86 -13.85 -5.09
CA ALA A 225 -5.93 -14.03 -6.53
C ALA A 225 -7.17 -13.33 -7.14
N ASP A 226 -8.31 -13.36 -6.45
CA ASP A 226 -9.53 -12.68 -6.91
C ASP A 226 -9.33 -11.16 -6.90
N GLN A 227 -8.73 -10.61 -5.83
CA GLN A 227 -8.35 -9.19 -5.75
C GLN A 227 -7.41 -8.77 -6.88
N LEU A 228 -6.34 -9.56 -7.11
CA LEU A 228 -5.37 -9.29 -8.17
C LEU A 228 -6.01 -9.31 -9.55
N ARG A 229 -6.90 -10.29 -9.83
CA ARG A 229 -7.62 -10.37 -11.11
C ARG A 229 -8.59 -9.21 -11.28
N ALA A 230 -9.33 -8.84 -10.23
CA ALA A 230 -10.25 -7.71 -10.26
C ALA A 230 -9.51 -6.42 -10.64
N MET A 231 -8.38 -6.15 -9.98
CA MET A 231 -7.55 -4.98 -10.31
C MET A 231 -6.96 -5.07 -11.72
N ALA A 232 -6.33 -6.21 -12.08
CA ALA A 232 -5.71 -6.40 -13.38
C ALA A 232 -6.70 -6.40 -14.56
N SER A 233 -8.01 -6.58 -14.31
CA SER A 233 -9.07 -6.53 -15.32
C SER A 233 -9.35 -5.12 -15.84
N LEU A 234 -8.94 -4.08 -15.09
CA LEU A 234 -9.14 -2.70 -15.49
C LEU A 234 -8.24 -2.34 -16.69
N PRO A 235 -8.69 -1.44 -17.59
CA PRO A 235 -7.90 -1.06 -18.76
C PRO A 235 -6.52 -0.50 -18.38
N LEU A 236 -5.48 -0.90 -19.12
CA LEU A 236 -4.11 -0.41 -18.88
C LEU A 236 -4.03 1.12 -18.89
N ALA A 237 -4.77 1.79 -19.77
CA ALA A 237 -4.84 3.24 -19.82
C ALA A 237 -5.35 3.87 -18.51
N PHE A 238 -6.28 3.20 -17.81
CA PHE A 238 -6.76 3.64 -16.50
C PHE A 238 -5.65 3.55 -15.45
N HIS A 239 -4.92 2.44 -15.41
CA HIS A 239 -3.77 2.27 -14.53
C HIS A 239 -2.65 3.27 -14.80
N MET A 240 -2.35 3.56 -16.08
CA MET A 240 -1.36 4.56 -16.46
C MET A 240 -1.77 5.95 -15.98
N LYS A 241 -3.03 6.33 -16.18
CA LYS A 241 -3.55 7.61 -15.69
C LYS A 241 -3.47 7.70 -14.17
N GLY A 242 -3.91 6.66 -13.45
CA GLY A 242 -3.84 6.60 -12.00
C GLY A 242 -2.42 6.75 -11.46
N LEU A 243 -1.45 6.10 -12.10
CA LEU A 243 -0.05 6.22 -11.74
C LEU A 243 0.47 7.64 -11.92
N VAL A 244 0.26 8.22 -13.12
CA VAL A 244 0.73 9.57 -13.44
C VAL A 244 0.11 10.60 -12.49
N ASP A 245 -1.20 10.50 -12.23
CA ASP A 245 -1.89 11.40 -11.30
C ASP A 245 -1.36 11.27 -9.87
N THR A 246 -1.13 10.04 -9.40
CA THR A 246 -0.58 9.78 -8.06
C THR A 246 0.83 10.35 -7.92
N LEU A 247 1.69 10.18 -8.93
CA LEU A 247 3.05 10.70 -8.91
C LEU A 247 3.08 12.24 -8.99
N LYS A 248 2.13 12.85 -9.71
CA LYS A 248 1.96 14.32 -9.78
C LYS A 248 1.58 14.94 -8.44
N LEU A 249 1.01 14.18 -7.50
CA LEU A 249 0.76 14.67 -6.14
C LEU A 249 2.07 15.00 -5.41
N GLY A 250 3.15 14.26 -5.69
CA GLY A 250 4.42 14.43 -4.96
C GLY A 250 4.21 14.36 -3.45
N ASP A 251 4.69 15.36 -2.72
CA ASP A 251 4.54 15.45 -1.26
C ASP A 251 3.08 15.65 -0.82
N ARG A 252 2.19 16.12 -1.71
CA ARG A 252 0.76 16.25 -1.39
C ARG A 252 0.06 14.91 -1.20
N VAL A 253 0.72 13.78 -1.47
CA VAL A 253 0.19 12.47 -1.08
C VAL A 253 -0.08 12.42 0.43
N ASN A 254 0.74 13.11 1.24
CA ASN A 254 0.53 13.20 2.68
C ASN A 254 -0.75 14.01 3.00
N ASP A 255 -0.96 15.13 2.30
CA ASP A 255 -2.15 15.96 2.46
C ASP A 255 -3.43 15.23 2.04
N VAL A 256 -3.38 14.45 0.95
CA VAL A 256 -4.50 13.61 0.52
C VAL A 256 -4.84 12.57 1.59
N ASN A 257 -3.84 11.87 2.14
CA ASN A 257 -4.09 10.90 3.20
C ASN A 257 -4.62 11.57 4.48
N GLU A 258 -4.09 12.72 4.88
CA GLU A 258 -4.62 13.48 6.03
C GLU A 258 -6.08 13.88 5.79
N THR A 259 -6.40 14.41 4.60
CA THR A 259 -7.76 14.80 4.20
C THR A 259 -8.73 13.63 4.24
N MET A 260 -8.28 12.41 3.95
CA MET A 260 -9.11 11.20 4.01
C MET A 260 -9.31 10.68 5.45
N ILE A 261 -8.47 11.09 6.41
CA ILE A 261 -8.55 10.68 7.81
C ILE A 261 -9.45 11.61 8.63
N VAL A 262 -9.47 12.90 8.32
CA VAL A 262 -10.15 13.95 9.11
C VAL A 262 -11.64 14.14 8.79
#